data_AF-A0A951HCZ2-F1
#
_entry.id   AF-A0A951HCZ2-F1
#
_cell.length_a   1.000
_cell.length_b   1.000
_cell.length_c   1.000
_cell.angle_alpha   90.00
_cell.angle_beta   90.00
_cell.angle_gamma   90.00
#
_symmetry.space_group_name_H-M   'P 1'
#
loop_
_entity.id
_entity.type
_entity.pdbx_description
1 polymer ?
#
loop_
_entity_poly.entity_id
_entity_poly.type
_entity_poly.pdbx_seq_one_letter_code
_entity_poly.pdbx_strand_id
1 'polypeptide(L)'
;MIYQGDLSSGQQVYIENNDGQTIVTLSQGKEHQQVQRSSFETGEWKETPTLFKAEDGAILCAKAGNEQFFFCLQPTGIHTLHEPPALADTDKLPLHETKEVPTLEPMRPMKPMEPIAPLKPIKPL
;
A
#
# COMPACT_ATOMS: atom_id res chain seq x y z
N MET A 1 2.25 -1.05 14.99
CA MET A 1 1.98 -2.46 14.63
C MET A 1 1.89 -2.55 13.12
N ILE A 2 2.42 -3.59 12.46
CA ILE A 2 2.39 -3.69 10.98
C ILE A 2 1.93 -5.09 10.58
N TYR A 3 0.98 -5.16 9.65
CA TYR A 3 0.44 -6.39 9.10
C TYR A 3 0.56 -6.40 7.59
N GLN A 4 0.75 -7.58 7.01
CA GLN A 4 0.78 -7.82 5.58
C GLN A 4 -0.33 -8.81 5.20
N GLY A 5 -0.95 -8.60 4.05
CA GLY A 5 -1.83 -9.58 3.40
C GLY A 5 -1.68 -9.59 1.89
N ASP A 6 -2.09 -10.69 1.27
CA ASP A 6 -2.18 -10.83 -0.18
C ASP A 6 -3.63 -10.57 -0.63
N LEU A 7 -3.79 -9.78 -1.69
CA LEU A 7 -5.08 -9.47 -2.31
C LEU A 7 -5.33 -10.40 -3.51
N SER A 8 -6.61 -10.61 -3.84
CA SER A 8 -7.06 -11.45 -4.95
C SER A 8 -6.45 -11.07 -6.32
N SER A 9 -6.06 -9.81 -6.48
CA SER A 9 -5.45 -9.25 -7.70
C SER A 9 -3.95 -9.56 -7.85
N GLY A 10 -3.35 -10.27 -6.89
CA GLY A 10 -1.89 -10.47 -6.82
C GLY A 10 -1.13 -9.25 -6.29
N GLN A 11 -1.85 -8.24 -5.79
CA GLN A 11 -1.29 -7.12 -5.05
C GLN A 11 -1.06 -7.51 -3.58
N GLN A 12 -0.14 -6.83 -2.92
CA GLN A 12 0.10 -6.96 -1.48
C GLN A 12 -0.37 -5.70 -0.76
N VAL A 13 -0.92 -5.87 0.42
CA VAL A 13 -1.28 -4.77 1.30
C VAL A 13 -0.43 -4.83 2.56
N TYR A 14 0.07 -3.68 2.99
CA TYR A 14 0.70 -3.47 4.29
C TYR A 14 -0.12 -2.45 5.07
N ILE A 15 -0.41 -2.78 6.32
CA ILE A 15 -1.33 -2.05 7.17
C ILE A 15 -0.59 -1.74 8.46
N GLU A 16 -0.26 -0.48 8.65
CA GLU A 16 0.53 0.01 9.77
C GLU A 16 -0.34 0.90 10.66
N ASN A 17 -0.18 0.76 11.97
CA ASN A 17 -0.64 1.73 12.94
C ASN A 17 0.56 2.36 13.62
N ASN A 18 0.76 3.66 13.37
CA ASN A 18 1.87 4.43 13.91
C ASN A 18 1.37 5.81 14.36
N ASP A 19 1.69 6.21 15.60
CA ASP A 19 1.29 7.50 16.18
C ASP A 19 -0.21 7.83 16.03
N GLY A 20 -1.08 6.81 16.18
CA GLY A 20 -2.53 6.96 16.03
C GLY A 20 -3.03 7.08 14.58
N GLN A 21 -2.16 6.91 13.59
CA GLN A 21 -2.54 6.88 12.19
C GLN A 21 -2.58 5.44 11.67
N THR A 22 -3.66 5.10 10.95
CA THR A 22 -3.72 3.92 10.09
C THR A 22 -3.12 4.28 8.75
N ILE A 23 -2.00 3.65 8.43
CA ILE A 23 -1.31 3.79 7.17
C ILE A 23 -1.53 2.52 6.36
N VAL A 24 -2.07 2.66 5.15
CA VAL A 24 -2.28 1.56 4.23
C VAL A 24 -1.37 1.75 3.03
N THR A 25 -0.59 0.71 2.72
CA THR A 25 0.32 0.66 1.58
C THR A 25 -0.09 -0.49 0.67
N LEU A 26 -0.50 -0.17 -0.56
CA LEU A 26 -0.73 -1.14 -1.62
C LEU A 26 0.52 -1.25 -2.47
N SER A 27 0.94 -2.48 -2.75
CA SER A 27 2.08 -2.78 -3.58
C SER A 27 1.70 -3.72 -4.72
N GLN A 28 2.20 -3.43 -5.93
CA GLN A 28 1.96 -4.20 -7.13
C GLN A 28 3.25 -4.41 -7.93
N GLY A 29 3.29 -5.55 -8.63
CA GLY A 29 4.42 -5.93 -9.48
C GLY A 29 5.51 -6.69 -8.73
N LYS A 30 6.51 -7.15 -9.46
CA LYS A 30 7.70 -7.80 -8.86
C LYS A 30 8.51 -6.75 -8.13
N GLU A 31 9.04 -7.08 -6.95
CA GLU A 31 9.89 -6.20 -6.15
C GLU A 31 9.26 -4.82 -5.84
N HIS A 32 7.93 -4.77 -5.66
CA HIS A 32 7.22 -3.56 -5.23
C HIS A 32 7.40 -2.36 -6.18
N GLN A 33 7.46 -2.59 -7.50
CA GLN A 33 7.64 -1.53 -8.51
C GLN A 33 6.61 -0.40 -8.44
N GLN A 34 5.36 -0.72 -8.11
CA GLN A 34 4.30 0.27 -7.93
C GLN A 34 3.79 0.21 -6.49
N VAL A 35 3.99 1.30 -5.76
CA VAL A 35 3.54 1.44 -4.37
C VAL A 35 2.64 2.66 -4.25
N GLN A 36 1.49 2.48 -3.61
CA GLN A 36 0.59 3.55 -3.21
C GLN A 36 0.41 3.53 -1.70
N ARG A 37 0.55 4.68 -1.05
CA ARG A 37 0.43 4.83 0.39
C ARG A 37 -0.62 5.89 0.74
N SER A 38 -1.47 5.60 1.71
CA SER A 38 -2.45 6.53 2.27
C SER A 38 -2.44 6.45 3.79
N SER A 39 -2.72 7.56 4.46
CA SER A 39 -2.76 7.66 5.91
C SER A 39 -4.08 8.24 6.37
N PHE A 40 -4.60 7.71 7.47
CA PHE A 40 -5.88 8.07 8.05
C PHE A 40 -5.74 8.20 9.57
N GLU A 41 -6.28 9.27 10.14
CA GLU A 41 -6.36 9.42 11.59
C GLU A 41 -7.45 8.51 12.13
N THR A 42 -7.05 7.45 12.85
CA THR A 42 -7.97 6.46 13.43
C THR A 42 -7.81 6.32 14.93
N GLY A 43 -6.68 6.76 15.48
CA GLY A 43 -6.22 6.40 16.82
C GLY A 43 -5.44 5.10 16.85
N GLU A 44 -5.03 4.71 18.06
CA GLU A 44 -4.29 3.47 18.31
C GLU A 44 -5.20 2.24 18.19
N TRP A 45 -4.73 1.23 17.47
CA TRP A 45 -5.41 -0.05 17.44
C TRP A 45 -5.34 -0.76 18.78
N LYS A 46 -6.44 -1.44 19.14
CA LYS A 46 -6.51 -2.32 20.32
C LYS A 46 -6.58 -3.80 19.94
N GLU A 47 -6.78 -4.09 18.65
CA GLU A 47 -6.88 -5.43 18.10
C GLU A 47 -6.29 -5.48 16.69
N THR A 48 -5.93 -6.68 16.23
CA THR A 48 -5.47 -6.92 14.86
C THR A 48 -6.57 -6.50 13.88
N PRO A 49 -6.25 -5.71 12.83
CA PRO A 49 -7.23 -5.37 11.81
C PRO A 49 -7.74 -6.63 11.11
N THR A 50 -8.92 -6.55 10.52
CA THR A 50 -9.48 -7.63 9.71
C THR A 50 -9.54 -7.20 8.26
N LEU A 51 -9.07 -8.05 7.35
CA LEU A 51 -9.17 -7.84 5.91
C LEU A 51 -10.24 -8.76 5.34
N PHE A 52 -11.17 -8.20 4.58
CA PHE A 52 -12.27 -8.93 3.94
C PHE A 52 -12.09 -8.89 2.43
N LYS A 53 -12.36 -10.00 1.76
CA LYS A 53 -12.34 -10.09 0.30
C LYS A 53 -13.49 -9.26 -0.29
N ALA A 54 -13.25 -8.50 -1.35
CA ALA A 54 -14.30 -7.81 -2.10
C ALA A 54 -14.19 -8.15 -3.59
N GLU A 55 -15.24 -7.85 -4.38
CA GLU A 55 -15.23 -8.10 -5.83
C GLU A 55 -14.04 -7.39 -6.52
N ASP A 56 -13.84 -6.10 -6.22
CA ASP A 56 -12.78 -5.26 -6.81
C ASP A 56 -11.65 -4.93 -5.82
N GLY A 57 -11.27 -5.90 -4.99
CA GLY A 57 -10.11 -5.79 -4.08
C GLY A 57 -10.40 -6.32 -2.69
N ALA A 58 -10.33 -5.45 -1.68
CA ALA A 58 -10.59 -5.82 -0.29
C ALA A 58 -11.18 -4.68 0.54
N ILE A 59 -11.78 -5.03 1.67
CA ILE A 59 -12.24 -4.08 2.69
C ILE A 59 -11.41 -4.31 3.94
N LEU A 60 -10.69 -3.28 4.36
CA LEU A 60 -9.99 -3.26 5.64
C LEU A 60 -10.93 -2.74 6.72
N CYS A 61 -11.01 -3.47 7.81
CA CYS A 61 -11.63 -3.06 9.05
C CYS A 61 -10.54 -2.88 10.12
N ALA A 62 -10.35 -1.66 10.59
CA ALA A 62 -9.49 -1.34 11.71
C ALA A 62 -10.34 -0.86 12.89
N LYS A 63 -10.01 -1.30 14.11
CA LYS A 63 -10.71 -0.85 15.31
C LYS A 63 -9.75 -0.15 16.25
N ALA A 64 -10.13 1.06 16.63
CA ALA A 64 -9.36 1.91 17.52
C ALA A 64 -10.28 2.43 18.62
N GLY A 65 -9.96 2.08 19.88
CA GLY A 65 -10.87 2.31 21.00
C GLY A 65 -12.24 1.64 20.80
N ASN A 66 -13.30 2.45 20.81
CA ASN A 66 -14.69 2.00 20.61
C ASN A 66 -15.19 2.24 19.18
N GLU A 67 -14.35 2.76 18.28
CA GLU A 67 -14.71 3.10 16.91
C GLU A 67 -14.15 2.09 15.92
N GLN A 68 -14.87 1.91 14.81
CA GLN A 68 -14.51 1.00 13.74
C GLN A 68 -14.41 1.81 12.45
N PHE A 69 -13.27 1.66 11.78
CA PHE A 69 -12.95 2.35 10.54
C PHE A 69 -12.90 1.34 9.42
N PHE A 70 -13.53 1.69 8.30
CA PHE A 70 -13.60 0.85 7.11
C PHE A 70 -12.89 1.54 5.95
N PHE A 71 -12.05 0.79 5.23
CA PHE A 71 -11.35 1.28 4.06
C PHE A 71 -11.55 0.31 2.90
N CYS A 72 -11.98 0.82 1.76
CA CYS A 72 -12.02 0.08 0.51
C CYS A 72 -10.65 0.18 -0.16
N LEU A 73 -10.06 -0.98 -0.42
CA LEU A 73 -8.76 -1.15 -1.07
C LEU A 73 -8.99 -1.64 -2.49
N GLN A 74 -8.79 -0.77 -3.46
CA GLN A 74 -8.97 -1.05 -4.88
C GLN A 74 -7.63 -0.93 -5.61
N PRO A 75 -7.47 -1.55 -6.79
CA PRO A 75 -6.26 -1.41 -7.59
C PRO A 75 -5.91 0.05 -7.95
N THR A 76 -6.93 0.91 -8.04
CA THR A 76 -6.82 2.33 -8.37
C THR A 76 -6.62 3.24 -7.16
N GLY A 77 -6.86 2.74 -5.95
CA GLY A 77 -6.61 3.52 -4.74
C GLY A 77 -7.30 3.02 -3.47
N ILE A 78 -7.16 3.85 -2.43
CA ILE A 78 -7.62 3.56 -1.07
C ILE A 78 -8.64 4.62 -0.68
N HIS A 79 -9.83 4.20 -0.24
CA HIS A 79 -10.92 5.10 0.11
C HIS A 79 -11.52 4.74 1.47
N THR A 80 -11.88 5.74 2.28
CA THR A 80 -12.60 5.51 3.54
C THR A 80 -14.09 5.29 3.27
N LEU A 81 -14.71 4.35 3.98
CA LEU A 81 -16.15 4.15 3.99
C LEU A 81 -16.72 4.74 5.29
N HIS A 82 -17.74 5.59 5.14
CA HIS A 82 -18.41 6.24 6.27
C HIS A 82 -19.50 5.35 6.91
N GLU A 83 -19.96 4.34 6.18
CA GLU A 83 -20.96 3.38 6.65
C GLU A 83 -20.38 1.95 6.64
N PRO A 84 -20.78 1.09 7.58
CA PRO A 84 -20.34 -0.30 7.60
C PRO A 84 -20.83 -1.05 6.35
N PRO A 85 -19.94 -1.65 5.55
CA PRO A 85 -20.34 -2.45 4.41
C PRO A 85 -20.98 -3.78 4.87
N ALA A 86 -21.77 -4.40 4.00
CA ALA A 86 -22.34 -5.73 4.25
C ALA A 86 -21.24 -6.80 4.18
N LEU A 87 -20.70 -7.20 5.35
CA LEU A 87 -19.56 -8.12 5.48
C LEU A 87 -19.93 -9.50 6.04
N ALA A 88 -21.21 -9.77 6.31
CA ALA A 88 -21.65 -10.94 7.08
C ALA A 88 -21.26 -12.29 6.47
N ASP A 89 -21.21 -12.37 5.14
CA ASP A 89 -20.92 -13.59 4.38
C ASP A 89 -19.61 -13.48 3.59
N THR A 90 -18.77 -12.50 3.94
CA THR A 90 -17.55 -12.20 3.20
C THR A 90 -16.35 -12.94 3.75
N ASP A 91 -15.59 -13.62 2.87
CA ASP A 91 -14.35 -14.29 3.24
C ASP A 91 -13.34 -13.32 3.87
N LYS A 92 -12.68 -13.76 4.94
CA LYS A 92 -11.57 -13.04 5.54
C LYS A 92 -10.27 -13.43 4.84
N LEU A 93 -9.49 -12.42 4.45
CA LEU A 93 -8.15 -12.61 3.92
C LEU A 93 -7.16 -12.70 5.10
N PRO A 94 -6.19 -13.64 5.05
CA PRO A 94 -5.22 -13.79 6.12
C PRO A 94 -4.31 -12.55 6.20
N LEU A 95 -4.08 -12.10 7.43
CA LEU A 95 -3.07 -11.10 7.73
C LEU A 95 -1.97 -11.72 8.60
N HIS A 96 -0.73 -11.38 8.30
CA HIS A 96 0.44 -11.80 9.04
C HIS A 96 1.17 -10.56 9.58
N GLU A 97 1.57 -10.60 10.84
CA GLU A 97 2.38 -9.52 11.41
C GLU A 97 3.75 -9.49 10.73
N THR A 98 4.22 -8.29 10.37
CA THR A 98 5.53 -8.06 9.77
C THR A 98 6.21 -6.87 10.46
N LYS A 99 7.52 -6.71 10.25
CA LYS A 99 8.29 -5.57 10.76
C LYS A 99 8.66 -4.58 9.67
N GLU A 100 8.42 -4.93 8.42
CA GLU A 100 8.88 -4.19 7.26
C GLU A 100 7.70 -3.86 6.34
N VAL A 101 7.68 -2.61 5.88
CA VAL A 101 6.86 -2.18 4.75
C VAL A 101 7.78 -1.97 3.55
N PRO A 102 7.33 -2.23 2.33
CA PRO A 102 8.14 -1.97 1.15
C PRO A 102 8.40 -0.46 1.05
N THR A 103 9.63 -0.08 1.34
CA THR A 103 10.13 1.26 1.03
C THR A 103 10.58 1.25 -0.42
N LEU A 104 9.98 2.10 -1.25
CA LEU A 104 10.62 2.50 -2.50
C LEU A 104 11.96 3.14 -2.10
N GLU A 105 13.07 2.49 -2.44
CA GLU A 105 14.37 3.13 -2.25
C GLU A 105 14.33 4.48 -2.99
N PRO A 106 14.72 5.60 -2.35
CA PRO A 106 14.80 6.87 -3.05
C PRO A 106 15.74 6.69 -4.23
N MET A 107 15.22 6.90 -5.45
CA MET A 107 16.04 6.81 -6.66
C MET A 107 17.28 7.67 -6.45
N ARG A 108 18.46 7.03 -6.42
CA ARG A 108 19.72 7.77 -6.24
C ARG A 108 19.80 8.84 -7.33
N PRO A 109 20.18 10.09 -6.98
CA PRO A 109 20.33 11.14 -7.98
C PRO A 109 21.28 10.65 -9.07
N MET A 110 20.79 10.64 -10.31
CA MET A 110 21.64 10.31 -11.46
C MET A 110 22.77 11.34 -11.49
N LYS A 111 24.01 10.88 -11.60
CA LYS A 111 25.13 11.80 -11.81
C LYS A 111 24.87 12.59 -13.08
N PRO A 112 25.15 13.91 -13.12
CA PRO A 112 25.10 14.68 -14.35
C PRO A 112 25.88 13.95 -15.44
N MET A 113 25.26 13.70 -16.59
CA MET A 113 26.00 13.16 -17.72
C MET A 113 27.09 14.15 -18.09
N GLU A 114 28.33 13.67 -18.21
CA GLU A 114 29.41 14.50 -18.72
C GLU A 114 29.08 14.96 -20.14
N PRO A 115 29.42 16.20 -20.51
CA PRO A 115 29.15 16.71 -21.85
C PRO A 115 29.83 15.80 -22.87
N ILE A 116 29.02 15.22 -23.76
CA ILE A 116 29.50 14.43 -24.88
C ILE A 116 30.37 15.35 -25.74
N ALA A 117 31.66 15.05 -25.86
CA ALA A 117 32.56 15.81 -26.70
C ALA A 117 32.02 15.82 -28.14
N PRO A 118 32.12 16.95 -28.87
CA PRO A 118 31.59 17.05 -30.22
C PRO A 118 32.24 15.97 -31.09
N LEU A 119 31.40 15.12 -31.67
CA LEU A 119 31.80 14.12 -32.64
C LEU A 119 32.51 14.83 -33.79
N LYS A 120 33.76 14.44 -34.06
CA LYS A 120 34.50 14.99 -35.19
C LYS A 120 33.73 14.67 -36.48
N PRO A 121 33.60 15.63 -37.42
CA PRO A 121 32.91 15.37 -38.66
C PRO A 121 33.62 14.24 -39.41
N ILE A 122 32.86 13.19 -39.71
CA ILE A 122 33.28 12.13 -40.62
C ILE A 122 33.45 12.81 -41.98
N LYS A 123 34.68 12.80 -42.50
CA LYS A 123 34.94 13.31 -43.85
C LYS A 123 34.23 12.37 -44.85
N PRO A 124 33.44 12.91 -45.79
CA PRO A 124 32.95 12.10 -46.88
C PRO A 124 34.14 11.64 -47.75
N LEU A 125 34.09 10.37 -48.15
CA LEU A 125 34.95 9.76 -49.17
C LEU A 125 34.51 10.20 -50.56
#